data_AF-A0A2S2FB96-F1
#
_entry.id   AF-A0A2S2FB96-F1
#
_cell.length_a   1.000
_cell.length_b   1.000
_cell.length_c   1.000
_cell.angle_alpha   90.00
_cell.angle_beta   90.00
_cell.angle_gamma   90.00
#
_symmetry.space_group_name_H-M   'P 1'
#
loop_
_entity.id
_entity.type
_entity.pdbx_description
1 polymer ?
#
loop_
_entity_poly.entity_id
_entity_poly.type
_entity_poly.pdbx_seq_one_letter_code
_entity_poly.pdbx_strand_id
1 'polypeptide(L)' 'MNHQTQILAHLKQGKTLSQAEAINYYDCYRLSAVIQRLRRLGHDIVTHQEPNLNNKGTHARYELNEVQA' A
#
# COMPACT_ATOMS: atom_id res chain seq x y z
N MET A 1 5.15 -7.91 15.43
CA MET A 1 4.33 -7.61 14.24
C MET A 1 5.26 -7.44 13.05
N ASN A 2 4.92 -7.89 11.84
CA ASN A 2 5.78 -7.68 10.66
C ASN A 2 5.10 -6.70 9.68
N HIS A 3 5.85 -6.19 8.71
CA HIS A 3 5.29 -5.23 7.74
C HIS A 3 4.08 -5.78 6.99
N GLN A 4 4.04 -7.08 6.65
CA GLN A 4 2.90 -7.66 5.95
C GLN A 4 1.61 -7.55 6.76
N THR A 5 1.65 -7.86 8.06
CA THR A 5 0.46 -7.74 8.92
C THR A 5 0.09 -6.28 9.19
N GLN A 6 1.05 -5.38 9.36
CA GLN A 6 0.78 -3.95 9.56
C GLN A 6 0.16 -3.30 8.33
N ILE A 7 0.72 -3.52 7.15
CA ILE A 7 0.23 -2.95 5.89
C ILE A 7 -1.17 -3.49 5.57
N LEU A 8 -1.39 -4.81 5.71
CA LEU A 8 -2.72 -5.38 5.47
C LEU A 8 -3.75 -4.81 6.44
N ALA A 9 -3.42 -4.66 7.72
CA ALA A 9 -4.32 -4.08 8.71
C ALA A 9 -4.63 -2.60 8.42
N HIS A 10 -3.70 -1.84 7.86
CA HIS A 10 -3.95 -0.47 7.41
C HIS A 10 -4.93 -0.44 6.24
N LEU A 11 -4.67 -1.24 5.20
CA LEU A 11 -5.49 -1.24 3.98
C LEU A 11 -6.93 -1.75 4.24
N LYS A 12 -7.10 -2.74 5.13
CA LYS A 12 -8.43 -3.23 5.57
C LYS A 12 -9.29 -2.19 6.30
N GLN A 13 -8.74 -1.02 6.64
CA GLN A 13 -9.54 0.10 7.18
C GLN A 13 -10.16 0.95 6.07
N GLY A 14 -10.11 0.52 4.80
CA GLY A 14 -10.46 1.33 3.64
C GLY A 14 -9.49 2.49 3.38
N LYS A 15 -8.33 2.48 4.06
CA LYS A 15 -7.29 3.50 3.86
C LYS A 15 -6.34 3.09 2.76
N THR A 16 -5.76 4.09 2.12
CA THR A 16 -4.76 3.93 1.06
C THR A 16 -3.38 4.31 1.57
N LEU A 17 -2.33 3.82 0.91
CA LEU A 17 -0.97 4.00 1.40
C LEU A 17 0.04 4.19 0.27
N SER A 18 0.90 5.19 0.40
CA SER A 18 2.09 5.44 -0.40
C SER A 18 3.36 4.90 0.27
N GLN A 19 4.47 4.83 -0.48
CA GLN A 19 5.77 4.41 0.07
C GLN A 19 6.28 5.35 1.17
N ALA A 20 6.02 6.66 1.07
CA ALA A 20 6.44 7.63 2.08
C ALA A 20 5.67 7.44 3.39
N GLU A 21 4.35 7.27 3.31
CA GLU A 21 3.50 6.97 4.48
C GLU A 21 3.89 5.63 5.13
N ALA A 22 4.23 4.61 4.34
CA ALA A 22 4.67 3.33 4.87
C ALA A 22 5.99 3.40 5.63
N ILE A 23 6.91 4.29 5.22
CA ILE A 23 8.13 4.57 5.99
C ILE A 23 7.76 5.29 7.29
N ASN A 24 7.00 6.37 7.21
CA ASN A 24 6.69 7.21 8.36
C ASN A 24 5.87 6.50 9.44
N TYR A 25 4.94 5.63 9.06
CA TYR A 25 4.02 4.98 10.00
C TYR A 25 4.48 3.59 10.45
N TYR A 26 5.31 2.90 9.66
CA TYR A 26 5.61 1.48 9.86
C TYR A 26 7.07 1.09 9.66
N ASP A 27 7.99 2.04 9.43
CA ASP A 27 9.39 1.79 9.07
C ASP A 27 9.53 0.84 7.86
N CYS A 28 8.55 0.85 6.95
CA CYS A 28 8.47 -0.08 5.83
C CYS A 28 9.11 0.48 4.56
N TYR A 29 10.44 0.36 4.46
CA TYR A 29 11.22 0.86 3.31
C TYR A 29 11.00 0.13 1.97
N ARG A 30 10.34 -1.03 1.98
CA ARG A 30 10.09 -1.86 0.78
C ARG A 30 8.61 -2.20 0.63
N LEU A 31 7.76 -1.18 0.58
CA LEU A 31 6.31 -1.35 0.51
C LEU A 31 5.92 -2.20 -0.71
N SER A 32 6.49 -1.93 -1.88
CA SER A 32 6.19 -2.69 -3.12
C SER A 32 6.40 -4.20 -2.98
N ALA A 33 7.44 -4.63 -2.26
CA ALA A 33 7.71 -6.04 -1.99
C ALA A 33 6.68 -6.65 -1.03
N VAL A 34 6.21 -5.88 -0.05
CA VAL A 34 5.14 -6.29 0.86
C VAL A 34 3.81 -6.44 0.10
N ILE A 35 3.46 -5.45 -0.73
CA ILE A 35 2.26 -5.50 -1.57
C ILE A 35 2.30 -6.70 -2.52
N GLN A 36 3.45 -6.99 -3.15
CA GLN A 36 3.60 -8.16 -4.02
C GLN A 36 3.38 -9.48 -3.26
N ARG A 37 3.81 -9.58 -2.00
CA ARG A 37 3.53 -10.75 -1.16
C ARG A 37 2.04 -10.85 -0.82
N LEU A 38 1.40 -9.74 -0.45
CA LEU A 38 -0.03 -9.71 -0.15
C LEU A 38 -0.89 -10.10 -1.36
N ARG A 39 -0.56 -9.61 -2.56
CA ARG A 39 -1.22 -10.02 -3.82
C ARG A 39 -1.08 -11.52 -4.06
N ARG A 40 0.11 -12.10 -3.83
CA ARG A 40 0.33 -13.55 -3.94
C ARG A 40 -0.47 -14.37 -2.92
N LEU A 41 -0.88 -13.76 -1.82
CA LEU A 41 -1.78 -14.37 -0.83
C LEU A 41 -3.26 -14.21 -1.18
N GLY A 42 -3.59 -13.58 -2.32
CA GLY A 42 -4.96 -13.44 -2.81
C GLY A 42 -5.65 -12.13 -2.43
N HIS A 43 -4.94 -11.17 -1.85
CA HIS A 43 -5.52 -9.84 -1.61
C HIS A 43 -5.57 -9.02 -2.90
N ASP A 44 -6.76 -8.56 -3.29
CA ASP A 44 -6.94 -7.67 -4.44
C ASP A 44 -6.53 -6.24 -4.07
N ILE A 45 -5.25 -5.94 -4.28
CA ILE A 45 -4.68 -4.62 -4.00
C ILE A 45 -4.37 -3.94 -5.34
N VAL A 46 -5.03 -2.83 -5.62
CA VAL A 46 -4.78 -2.01 -6.81
C VAL A 46 -3.68 -0.99 -6.57
N THR A 47 -3.07 -0.52 -7.65
CA THR A 47 -2.09 0.55 -7.63
C THR A 47 -2.59 1.72 -8.45
N HIS A 48 -2.68 2.87 -7.80
CA HIS A 48 -2.95 4.16 -8.42
C HIS A 48 -1.65 4.90 -8.64
N GLN A 49 -1.57 5.66 -9.73
CA GLN A 49 -0.48 6.61 -9.93
C GLN A 49 -0.90 7.96 -9.33
N GLU A 50 -0.20 8.38 -8.29
CA GLU A 50 -0.40 9.66 -7.62
C GLU A 50 0.69 10.65 -8.06
N PRO A 51 0.36 11.87 -8.53
CA PRO A 51 1.35 12.89 -8.83
C PRO A 51 2.25 13.19 -7.63
N ASN A 52 3.54 13.40 -7.88
CA ASN A 52 4.44 13.88 -6.84
C ASN A 52 4.07 15.32 -6.43
N LEU A 53 4.47 15.74 -5.23
CA LEU A 53 4.19 17.08 -4.70
C LEU A 53 4.69 18.23 -5.58
N ASN A 54 5.76 18.01 -6.36
CA ASN A 54 6.31 18.96 -7.31
C ASN A 54 5.68 18.87 -8.71
N ASN A 55 4.63 18.05 -8.88
CA ASN A 55 3.96 17.71 -10.14
C ASN A 55 4.90 17.15 -11.22
N LYS A 56 6.09 16.66 -10.86
CA LYS A 56 7.03 16.02 -11.77
C LYS A 56 7.06 14.52 -11.49
N GLY A 57 6.44 13.75 -12.38
CA GLY A 57 6.31 12.31 -12.25
C GLY A 57 5.23 11.89 -11.24
N THR A 58 5.07 10.58 -11.10
CA THR A 58 4.09 9.95 -10.21
C THR A 58 4.78 8.95 -9.29
N HIS A 59 4.09 8.60 -8.20
CA HIS A 59 4.44 7.51 -7.31
C HIS A 59 3.23 6.59 -7.10
N ALA A 60 3.50 5.38 -6.60
CA ALA A 60 2.45 4.39 -6.36
C ALA A 60 1.71 4.67 -5.05
N ARG A 61 0.38 4.68 -5.12
CA ARG A 61 -0.54 4.61 -3.99
C ARG A 61 -1.33 3.31 -4.06
N TYR A 62 -1.39 2.58 -2.95
CA TYR A 62 -2.01 1.26 -2.90
C TYR A 62 -3.35 1.31 -2.15
N GLU A 63 -4.32 0.57 -2.65
CA GLU A 63 -5.66 0.45 -2.10
C GLU A 63 -6.09 -1.03 -2.13
N LEU A 64 -6.74 -1.50 -1.08
CA LEU A 64 -7.37 -2.82 -1.08
C LEU A 64 -8.78 -2.67 -1.65
N ASN A 65 -9.05 -3.31 -2.78
CA ASN A 65 -10.41 -3.48 -3.28
C ASN A 65 -11.07 -4.52 -2.37
N GLU A 66 -11.84 -4.06 -1.39
CA GLU A 66 -12.71 -4.98 -0.68
C GLU A 66 -13.80 -5.42 -1.66
N VAL A 67 -13.83 -6.73 -1.97
CA VAL A 67 -15.04 -7.35 -2.52
C VAL A 67 -16.07 -7.23 -1.40
N GLN A 68 -16.91 -6.19 -1.45
CA GLN A 68 -18.13 -6.19 -0.63
C GLN A 68 -18.91 -7.45 -1.02
N ALA A 69 -18.95 -8.41 -0.10
CA ALA A 69 -19.85 -9.55 -0.16
C ALA A 69 -21.28 -9.11 0.20
#